data_AF-A0A423PKU2-F1
#
_entry.id   AF-A0A423PKU2-F1
#
_cell.length_a   1.000
_cell.length_b   1.000
_cell.length_c   1.000
_cell.angle_alpha   90.00
_cell.angle_beta   90.00
_cell.angle_gamma   90.00
#
_symmetry.space_group_name_H-M   'P 1'
#
loop_
_entity.id
_entity.type
_entity.pdbx_description
1 polymer ?
#
loop_
_entity_poly.entity_id
_entity_poly.type
_entity_poly.pdbx_seq_one_letter_code
_entity_poly.pdbx_strand_id
1 'polypeptide(L)'
;MTTALWLALRFPHWPLDSRTGETADGSWLVVETRGSRCFVVAATADAVAAGVRHGMDLADARLRQPDAGVLSRRPAGERAALTRLAGWAWQYSDHVHLACAGEPPYDTAGGSHLVFEIGASLRLFGGRRALRRRIAADLKRFGHRHAAGIDSTPQAALARTRAPRSRARTERAALPLSCLALDADTLASLQASGFRTLGELLALPPATLMRRYGAALLDDLDRLQGHRPHGLPLYRLPARYRTRHELTGAVVTTQGLVFVLRRVLADLAAFLRGADAAIQHLRLILIHEDDSRTRLDLRLNSPAHDAAHFERVVNDRLTRVELTAPVVEIGLASERLRRREQAQSQLLSEAARPGVEPGAWPAVLDRLRARLGHDAVGWLHAPDAHRPEKASATGDRPPIETPTGNAMRPLWLYAHPRPIAAPETLTFIAGPERIESGWWDAQAVRRDYYRARDRRGRLLWIYRDLDAARGGPSPYYLHGLFG
;
A
#
# COMPACT_ATOMS: atom_id res chain seq x y z
N MET A 1 -18.45 -9.09 31.62
CA MET A 1 -18.18 -7.84 30.88
C MET A 1 -16.68 -7.74 30.69
N THR A 2 -16.19 -7.86 29.47
CA THR A 2 -14.76 -7.67 29.15
C THR A 2 -14.39 -6.24 29.51
N THR A 3 -13.52 -6.07 30.50
CA THR A 3 -12.99 -4.75 30.87
C THR A 3 -12.29 -4.19 29.64
N ALA A 4 -12.73 -3.04 29.13
CA ALA A 4 -12.11 -2.39 27.98
C ALA A 4 -10.61 -2.21 28.26
N LEU A 5 -9.77 -2.62 27.33
CA LEU A 5 -8.32 -2.58 27.50
C LEU A 5 -7.72 -1.81 26.34
N TRP A 6 -6.98 -0.76 26.63
CA TRP A 6 -6.44 0.15 25.64
C TRP A 6 -4.92 0.01 25.57
N LEU A 7 -4.38 0.03 24.36
CA LEU A 7 -2.95 0.12 24.10
C LEU A 7 -2.65 1.49 23.51
N ALA A 8 -1.69 2.18 24.12
CA ALA A 8 -1.16 3.44 23.62
C ALA A 8 0.28 3.25 23.14
N LEU A 9 0.59 3.85 21.99
CA LEU A 9 1.92 3.99 21.41
C LEU A 9 2.27 5.47 21.35
N ARG A 10 3.38 5.87 21.98
CA ARG A 10 3.93 7.22 21.88
C ARG A 10 5.19 7.21 21.03
N PHE A 11 5.27 8.17 20.11
CA PHE A 11 6.39 8.42 19.22
C PHE A 11 7.06 9.75 19.59
N PRO A 12 8.07 9.74 20.48
CA PRO A 12 8.65 10.96 21.03
C PRO A 12 9.41 11.81 20.00
N HIS A 13 9.95 11.18 18.94
CA HIS A 13 10.74 11.85 17.90
C HIS A 13 10.02 11.84 16.54
N TRP A 14 8.68 11.88 16.56
CA TRP A 14 7.86 11.72 15.36
C TRP A 14 8.19 12.66 14.18
N PRO A 15 8.52 13.96 14.39
CA PRO A 15 8.94 14.83 13.28
C PRO A 15 10.14 14.30 12.48
N LEU A 16 10.98 13.48 13.10
CA LEU A 16 12.13 12.82 12.50
C LEU A 16 11.77 11.39 12.04
N ASP A 17 11.14 10.59 12.91
CA ASP A 17 10.77 9.19 12.63
C ASP A 17 9.74 9.03 11.51
N SER A 18 8.96 10.09 11.23
CA SER A 18 7.98 10.14 10.14
C SER A 18 8.61 10.21 8.74
N ARG A 19 9.90 10.59 8.66
CA ARG A 19 10.66 10.62 7.41
C ARG A 19 11.05 9.21 6.97
N THR A 20 11.04 8.99 5.66
CA THR A 20 11.50 7.74 5.05
C THR A 20 12.95 7.88 4.54
N GLY A 21 13.78 6.87 4.77
CA GLY A 21 15.21 6.87 4.43
C GLY A 21 16.12 6.54 5.62
N GLU A 22 17.43 6.64 5.39
CA GLU A 22 18.50 6.41 6.37
C GLU A 22 18.60 7.60 7.34
N THR A 23 17.62 7.74 8.24
CA THR A 23 17.74 8.62 9.41
C THR A 23 18.58 8.00 10.53
N ALA A 24 18.94 6.71 10.40
CA ALA A 24 19.58 5.93 11.46
C ALA A 24 21.10 6.16 11.58
N ASP A 25 21.78 6.53 10.49
CA ASP A 25 23.25 6.54 10.43
C ASP A 25 23.86 7.95 10.48
N GLY A 26 23.04 9.00 10.52
CA GLY A 26 23.50 10.39 10.58
C GLY A 26 22.83 11.20 11.70
N SER A 27 23.46 12.30 12.10
CA SER A 27 22.83 13.24 13.02
C SER A 27 21.93 14.23 12.27
N TRP A 28 20.66 14.31 12.70
CA TRP A 28 19.65 15.15 12.08
C TRP A 28 18.93 16.01 13.12
N LEU A 29 18.63 17.24 12.74
CA LEU A 29 17.81 18.20 13.46
C LEU A 29 16.57 18.52 12.63
N VAL A 30 15.39 18.49 13.24
CA VAL A 30 14.17 19.03 12.66
C VAL A 30 13.90 20.39 13.28
N VAL A 31 13.79 21.42 12.45
CA VAL A 31 13.57 22.80 12.90
C VAL A 31 12.25 23.36 12.42
N GLU A 32 11.67 24.22 13.23
CA GLU A 32 10.50 25.02 12.90
C GLU A 32 10.88 26.50 12.90
N THR A 33 10.57 27.18 11.80
CA THR A 33 10.80 28.62 11.68
C THR A 33 9.67 29.38 12.36
N ARG A 34 10.01 30.24 13.32
CA ARG A 34 9.08 31.15 14.00
C ARG A 34 9.60 32.57 13.87
N GLY A 35 8.98 33.36 13.00
CA GLY A 35 9.49 34.68 12.60
C GLY A 35 10.80 34.53 11.82
N SER A 36 11.85 35.21 12.24
CA SER A 36 13.19 35.14 11.62
C SER A 36 14.10 34.05 12.20
N ARG A 37 13.67 33.35 13.27
CA ARG A 37 14.49 32.37 13.99
C ARG A 37 14.01 30.95 13.75
N CYS A 38 14.94 30.00 13.76
CA CYS A 38 14.67 28.57 13.61
C CYS A 38 14.90 27.88 14.96
N PHE A 39 13.92 27.11 15.43
CA PHE A 39 13.98 26.40 16.70
C PHE A 39 13.94 24.89 16.48
N VAL A 40 14.73 24.15 17.25
CA VAL A 40 14.77 22.68 17.21
C VAL A 40 13.48 22.10 17.77
N VAL A 41 12.80 21.26 17.00
CA VAL A 41 11.59 20.52 17.40
C VAL A 41 11.90 19.06 17.66
N ALA A 42 12.80 18.46 16.88
CA ALA A 42 13.27 17.10 17.13
C ALA A 42 14.76 17.00 16.78
N ALA A 43 15.44 16.08 17.44
CA ALA A 43 16.87 15.82 17.24
C ALA A 43 17.13 14.32 17.41
N THR A 44 18.16 13.82 16.74
CA THR A 44 18.69 12.45 16.92
C THR A 44 19.24 12.25 18.33
N ALA A 45 19.43 10.99 18.74
CA ALA A 45 19.96 10.66 20.06
C ALA A 45 21.36 11.26 20.29
N ASP A 46 22.20 11.29 19.25
CA ASP A 46 23.56 11.82 19.32
C ASP A 46 23.54 13.34 19.54
N ALA A 47 22.65 14.05 18.85
CA ALA A 47 22.42 15.48 19.08
C ALA A 47 21.91 15.78 20.49
N VAL A 48 20.99 14.96 20.99
CA VAL A 48 20.50 15.10 22.36
C VAL A 48 21.62 14.83 23.38
N ALA A 49 22.50 13.84 23.11
CA ALA A 49 23.67 13.54 23.95
C ALA A 49 24.69 14.70 23.94
N ALA A 50 24.87 15.36 22.79
CA ALA A 50 25.69 16.57 22.64
C ALA A 50 25.05 17.84 23.27
N GLY A 51 23.87 17.70 23.89
CA GLY A 51 23.21 18.78 24.65
C GLY A 51 22.16 19.56 23.86
N VAL A 52 21.81 19.15 22.64
CA VAL A 52 20.69 19.75 21.89
C VAL A 52 19.36 19.44 22.62
N ARG A 53 18.46 20.43 22.67
CA ARG A 53 17.16 20.32 23.35
C ARG A 53 16.03 20.87 22.46
N HIS A 54 14.81 20.40 22.70
CA HIS A 54 13.62 20.97 22.10
C HIS A 54 13.49 22.45 22.48
N GLY A 55 13.17 23.31 21.51
CA GLY A 55 13.05 24.76 21.69
C GLY A 55 14.38 25.52 21.62
N MET A 56 15.52 24.84 21.47
CA MET A 56 16.83 25.48 21.30
C MET A 56 16.92 26.18 19.93
N ASP A 57 17.61 27.32 19.86
CA ASP A 57 17.88 28.01 18.59
C ASP A 57 18.81 27.17 17.70
N LEU A 58 18.60 27.21 16.38
CA LEU A 58 19.43 26.47 15.42
C LEU A 58 20.91 26.87 15.49
N ALA A 59 21.24 28.14 15.75
CA ALA A 59 22.63 28.55 15.91
C ALA A 59 23.29 27.87 17.12
N ASP A 60 22.59 27.83 18.26
CA ASP A 60 23.04 27.16 19.47
C ASP A 60 23.14 25.64 19.31
N ALA A 61 22.22 25.05 18.56
CA ALA A 61 22.24 23.62 18.26
C ALA A 61 23.43 23.25 17.35
N ARG A 62 23.72 24.09 16.34
CA ARG A 62 24.88 23.90 15.45
C ARG A 62 26.22 24.04 16.16
N LEU A 63 26.34 24.90 17.17
CA LEU A 63 27.55 24.98 18.00
C LEU A 63 27.84 23.66 18.72
N ARG A 64 26.80 22.91 19.10
CA ARG A 64 26.92 21.61 19.78
C ARG A 64 27.14 20.46 18.81
N GLN A 65 26.52 20.54 17.64
CA GLN A 65 26.71 19.54 16.59
C GLN A 65 26.78 20.19 15.20
N PRO A 66 27.98 20.57 14.74
CA PRO A 66 28.18 21.27 13.47
C PRO A 66 27.75 20.46 12.25
N ASP A 67 28.00 19.14 12.28
CA ASP A 67 27.79 18.23 11.14
C ASP A 67 26.36 17.69 11.06
N ALA A 68 25.43 18.15 11.93
CA ALA A 68 24.06 17.66 11.90
C ALA A 68 23.29 18.22 10.69
N GLY A 69 22.71 17.33 9.89
CA GLY A 69 21.79 17.68 8.82
C GLY A 69 20.54 18.37 9.37
N VAL A 70 20.02 19.38 8.65
CA VAL A 70 18.88 20.18 9.10
C VAL A 70 17.68 19.96 8.18
N LEU A 71 16.55 19.59 8.77
CA LEU A 71 15.29 19.36 8.08
C LEU A 71 14.24 20.36 8.57
N SER A 72 13.47 20.95 7.65
CA SER A 72 12.33 21.78 8.04
C SER A 72 11.15 20.92 8.49
N ARG A 73 10.46 21.36 9.56
CA ARG A 73 9.25 20.70 10.07
C ARG A 73 8.15 20.72 9.01
N ARG A 74 7.48 19.57 8.83
CA ARG A 74 6.35 19.44 7.91
C ARG A 74 5.18 18.74 8.61
N PRO A 75 4.30 19.50 9.30
CA PRO A 75 3.19 18.92 10.05
C PRO A 75 2.24 18.06 9.21
N ALA A 76 2.02 18.44 7.94
CA ALA A 76 1.19 17.65 7.03
C ALA A 76 1.80 16.27 6.73
N GLY A 77 3.12 16.20 6.51
CA GLY A 77 3.86 14.95 6.31
C GLY A 77 3.87 14.07 7.57
N GLU A 78 4.08 14.69 8.74
CA GLU A 78 3.99 14.04 10.05
C GLU A 78 2.62 13.38 10.24
N ARG A 79 1.54 14.10 9.96
CA ARG A 79 0.17 13.58 10.08
C ARG A 79 -0.13 12.50 9.06
N ALA A 80 0.34 12.66 7.82
CA ALA A 80 0.19 11.62 6.78
C ALA A 80 0.88 10.32 7.18
N ALA A 81 2.09 10.40 7.75
CA ALA A 81 2.80 9.24 8.26
C ALA A 81 2.05 8.57 9.43
N LEU A 82 1.50 9.36 10.35
CA LEU A 82 0.80 8.81 11.51
C LEU A 82 -0.52 8.15 11.10
N THR A 83 -1.17 8.73 10.08
CA THR A 83 -2.38 8.17 9.45
C THR A 83 -2.09 6.82 8.79
N ARG A 84 -0.91 6.63 8.17
CA ARG A 84 -0.50 5.31 7.65
C ARG A 84 -0.36 4.28 8.77
N LEU A 85 0.28 4.66 9.88
CA LEU A 85 0.36 3.78 11.05
C LEU A 85 -1.02 3.49 11.65
N ALA A 86 -1.95 4.44 11.65
CA ALA A 86 -3.33 4.18 12.07
C ALA A 86 -4.01 3.13 11.18
N GLY A 87 -3.80 3.20 9.86
CA GLY A 87 -4.27 2.19 8.91
C GLY A 87 -3.66 0.80 9.15
N TRP A 88 -2.36 0.72 9.51
CA TRP A 88 -1.73 -0.54 9.95
C TRP A 88 -2.32 -1.05 11.26
N ALA A 89 -2.56 -0.17 12.23
CA ALA A 89 -3.10 -0.51 13.54
C ALA A 89 -4.52 -1.08 13.45
N TRP A 90 -5.24 -0.76 12.37
CA TRP A 90 -6.59 -1.26 12.11
C TRP A 90 -6.66 -2.80 12.02
N GLN A 91 -5.55 -3.48 11.72
CA GLN A 91 -5.49 -4.95 11.79
C GLN A 91 -5.69 -5.52 13.20
N TYR A 92 -5.52 -4.69 14.24
CA TYR A 92 -5.61 -5.10 15.65
C TYR A 92 -6.92 -4.65 16.30
N SER A 93 -7.53 -3.58 15.79
CA SER A 93 -8.74 -2.97 16.34
C SER A 93 -9.37 -2.02 15.33
N ASP A 94 -10.69 -1.97 15.27
CA ASP A 94 -11.44 -0.94 14.55
C ASP A 94 -11.54 0.38 15.33
N HIS A 95 -11.21 0.37 16.64
CA HIS A 95 -11.21 1.53 17.52
C HIS A 95 -9.82 2.16 17.61
N VAL A 96 -9.39 2.83 16.53
CA VAL A 96 -8.08 3.50 16.47
C VAL A 96 -8.22 5.00 16.56
N HIS A 97 -7.39 5.63 17.39
CA HIS A 97 -7.27 7.06 17.53
C HIS A 97 -5.82 7.48 17.26
N LEU A 98 -5.66 8.62 16.61
CA LEU A 98 -4.36 9.24 16.38
C LEU A 98 -4.39 10.71 16.77
N ALA A 99 -3.29 11.22 17.28
CA ALA A 99 -3.05 12.65 17.38
C ALA A 99 -1.55 12.95 17.21
N CYS A 100 -1.25 14.00 16.44
CA CYS A 100 0.11 14.51 16.34
C CYS A 100 0.47 15.37 17.55
N ALA A 101 1.76 15.56 17.80
CA ALA A 101 2.21 16.47 18.86
C ALA A 101 1.65 17.89 18.63
N GLY A 102 1.01 18.45 19.66
CA GLY A 102 0.35 19.77 19.61
C GLY A 102 -1.10 19.75 19.11
N GLU A 103 -1.67 18.57 18.81
CA GLU A 103 -3.10 18.45 18.53
C GLU A 103 -3.88 18.08 19.82
N PRO A 104 -5.05 18.70 20.08
CA PRO A 104 -5.95 18.26 21.14
C PRO A 104 -6.46 16.83 20.87
N PRO A 105 -6.91 16.07 21.90
CA PRO A 105 -7.20 16.50 23.27
C PRO A 105 -6.07 16.26 24.28
N TYR A 106 -4.92 15.72 23.85
CA TYR A 106 -3.79 15.43 24.75
C TYR A 106 -2.59 16.28 24.37
N ASP A 107 -2.82 17.59 24.30
CA ASP A 107 -1.75 18.55 24.20
C ASP A 107 -1.20 18.80 25.59
N THR A 108 -0.06 18.17 25.88
CA THR A 108 1.02 18.67 26.73
C THR A 108 2.03 17.53 26.96
N ALA A 109 3.29 17.86 26.69
CA ALA A 109 4.47 16.99 26.80
C ALA A 109 4.48 15.71 25.93
N GLY A 110 4.94 15.88 24.67
CA GLY A 110 6.08 15.06 24.20
C GLY A 110 5.80 13.87 23.29
N GLY A 111 5.05 14.08 22.20
CA GLY A 111 5.09 13.20 21.02
C GLY A 111 3.74 12.88 20.38
N SER A 112 3.78 12.51 19.11
CA SER A 112 2.63 11.95 18.41
C SER A 112 2.26 10.58 19.00
N HIS A 113 1.00 10.21 18.96
CA HIS A 113 0.56 8.96 19.55
C HIS A 113 -0.57 8.26 18.78
N LEU A 114 -0.65 6.96 18.98
CA LEU A 114 -1.74 6.10 18.56
C LEU A 114 -2.32 5.41 19.78
N VAL A 115 -3.64 5.36 19.88
CA VAL A 115 -4.34 4.65 20.96
C VAL A 115 -5.43 3.79 20.34
N PHE A 116 -5.51 2.52 20.75
CA PHE A 116 -6.55 1.63 20.26
C PHE A 116 -6.99 0.58 21.29
N GLU A 117 -8.27 0.21 21.21
CA GLU A 117 -8.89 -0.81 22.08
C GLU A 117 -8.39 -2.19 21.66
N ILE A 118 -7.81 -2.96 22.57
CA ILE A 118 -7.25 -4.29 22.29
C ILE A 118 -7.98 -5.41 23.01
N GLY A 119 -8.87 -5.10 23.95
CA GLY A 119 -9.59 -6.08 24.76
C GLY A 119 -10.40 -7.06 23.90
N ALA A 120 -11.10 -6.56 22.89
CA ALA A 120 -11.90 -7.39 21.99
C ALA A 120 -11.05 -8.34 21.13
N SER A 121 -9.82 -7.95 20.78
CA SER A 121 -8.95 -8.71 19.88
C SER A 121 -7.95 -9.62 20.60
N LEU A 122 -7.84 -9.55 21.93
CA LEU A 122 -6.88 -10.36 22.70
C LEU A 122 -6.96 -11.85 22.40
N ARG A 123 -8.18 -12.42 22.28
CA ARG A 123 -8.36 -13.85 22.01
C ARG A 123 -7.78 -14.27 20.67
N LEU A 124 -7.99 -13.45 19.63
CA LEU A 124 -7.47 -13.68 18.28
C LEU A 124 -5.94 -13.71 18.25
N PHE A 125 -5.30 -12.87 19.05
CA PHE A 125 -3.84 -12.72 19.06
C PHE A 125 -3.13 -13.54 20.14
N GLY A 126 -3.80 -14.50 20.79
CA GLY A 126 -3.18 -15.35 21.83
C GLY A 126 -2.86 -14.60 23.12
N GLY A 127 -3.62 -13.54 23.42
CA GLY A 127 -3.53 -12.75 24.64
C GLY A 127 -2.56 -11.57 24.59
N ARG A 128 -2.58 -10.77 25.67
CA ARG A 128 -1.89 -9.47 25.77
C ARG A 128 -0.40 -9.51 25.46
N ARG A 129 0.32 -10.55 25.92
CA ARG A 129 1.78 -10.66 25.71
C ARG A 129 2.13 -10.95 24.25
N ALA A 130 1.34 -11.81 23.58
CA ALA A 130 1.55 -12.15 22.17
C ALA A 130 1.24 -10.94 21.27
N LEU A 131 0.11 -10.27 21.50
CA LEU A 131 -0.24 -9.04 20.77
C LEU A 131 0.84 -7.96 20.90
N ARG A 132 1.31 -7.67 22.12
CA ARG A 132 2.37 -6.68 22.34
C ARG A 132 3.68 -7.03 21.63
N ARG A 133 4.07 -8.31 21.61
CA ARG A 133 5.28 -8.75 20.89
C ARG A 133 5.13 -8.56 19.39
N ARG A 134 3.96 -8.87 18.84
CA ARG A 134 3.66 -8.69 17.41
C ARG A 134 3.71 -7.22 17.00
N ILE A 135 3.05 -6.34 17.77
CA ILE A 135 3.09 -4.88 17.58
C ILE A 135 4.53 -4.35 17.62
N ALA A 136 5.33 -4.78 18.60
CA ALA A 136 6.72 -4.36 18.72
C ALA A 136 7.59 -4.85 17.54
N ALA A 137 7.34 -6.07 17.04
CA ALA A 137 8.06 -6.63 15.88
C ALA A 137 7.72 -5.85 14.59
N ASP A 138 6.45 -5.54 14.37
CA ASP A 138 5.99 -4.73 13.23
C ASP A 138 6.62 -3.33 13.26
N LEU A 139 6.54 -2.63 14.40
CA LEU A 139 7.12 -1.29 14.54
C LEU A 139 8.65 -1.29 14.38
N LYS A 140 9.33 -2.35 14.84
CA LYS A 140 10.77 -2.53 14.59
C LYS A 140 11.05 -2.70 13.10
N ARG A 141 10.23 -3.46 12.36
CA ARG A 141 10.37 -3.64 10.91
C ARG A 141 10.13 -2.33 10.15
N PHE A 142 9.21 -1.50 10.60
CA PHE A 142 8.99 -0.16 10.04
C PHE A 142 10.07 0.86 10.43
N GLY A 143 10.96 0.52 11.37
CA GLY A 143 12.00 1.42 11.86
C GLY A 143 11.50 2.50 12.81
N HIS A 144 10.33 2.32 13.45
CA HIS A 144 9.76 3.32 14.35
C HIS A 144 10.10 3.04 15.81
N ARG A 145 10.74 4.03 16.45
CA ARG A 145 10.98 4.03 17.90
C ARG A 145 9.68 4.40 18.61
N HIS A 146 9.32 3.64 19.64
CA HIS A 146 8.06 3.85 20.34
C HIS A 146 8.16 3.52 21.83
N ALA A 147 7.31 4.16 22.62
CA ALA A 147 6.99 3.75 23.98
C ALA A 147 5.55 3.20 24.00
N ALA A 148 5.33 2.08 24.68
CA ALA A 148 4.02 1.43 24.74
C ALA A 148 3.48 1.38 26.17
N GLY A 149 2.19 1.64 26.34
CA GLY A 149 1.47 1.58 27.60
C GLY A 149 0.14 0.85 27.40
N ILE A 150 -0.29 0.10 28.41
CA ILE A 150 -1.58 -0.62 28.39
C ILE A 150 -2.31 -0.34 29.69
N ASP A 151 -3.55 0.13 29.61
CA ASP A 151 -4.42 0.37 30.77
C ASP A 151 -5.91 0.25 30.36
N SER A 152 -6.84 0.40 31.30
CA SER A 152 -8.28 0.31 31.04
C SER A 152 -8.89 1.57 30.41
N THR A 153 -8.14 2.66 30.34
CA THR A 153 -8.55 3.92 29.69
C THR A 153 -7.47 4.42 28.73
N PRO A 154 -7.84 5.09 27.61
CA PRO A 154 -6.90 5.73 26.69
C PRO A 154 -5.87 6.65 27.36
N GLN A 155 -6.32 7.55 28.25
CA GLN A 155 -5.44 8.48 28.95
C GLN A 155 -4.48 7.79 29.91
N ALA A 156 -4.94 6.78 30.66
CA ALA A 156 -4.05 6.03 31.54
C ALA A 156 -3.03 5.20 30.73
N ALA A 157 -3.45 4.63 29.59
CA ALA A 157 -2.54 3.94 28.68
C ALA A 157 -1.46 4.90 28.14
N LEU A 158 -1.84 6.11 27.74
CA LEU A 158 -0.91 7.17 27.33
C LEU A 158 0.04 7.57 28.47
N ALA A 159 -0.48 7.79 29.67
CA ALA A 159 0.35 8.13 30.84
C ALA A 159 1.41 7.05 31.12
N ARG A 160 1.06 5.77 30.98
CA ARG A 160 2.00 4.65 31.12
C ARG A 160 3.11 4.65 30.08
N THR A 161 2.90 5.21 28.89
CA THR A 161 4.00 5.34 27.92
C THR A 161 5.10 6.25 28.47
N ARG A 162 4.76 7.24 29.30
CA ARG A 162 5.70 8.24 29.86
C ARG A 162 6.38 7.77 31.15
N ALA A 163 5.82 6.74 31.79
CA ALA A 163 6.38 6.18 33.00
C ALA A 163 7.77 5.56 32.75
N PRO A 164 8.72 5.74 33.69
CA PRO A 164 10.00 5.03 33.62
C PRO A 164 9.76 3.51 33.63
N ARG A 165 10.65 2.75 33.00
CA ARG A 165 10.48 1.29 32.82
C ARG A 165 10.22 0.54 34.13
N SER A 166 10.79 0.99 35.25
CA SER A 166 10.57 0.45 36.59
C SER A 166 9.14 0.63 37.10
N ARG A 167 8.44 1.69 36.67
CA ARG A 167 7.08 2.03 37.10
C ARG A 167 6.01 1.82 36.02
N ALA A 168 6.37 1.37 34.83
CA ALA A 168 5.42 1.15 33.73
C ALA A 168 4.33 0.10 34.08
N ARG A 169 4.61 -0.81 35.02
CA ARG A 169 3.73 -1.91 35.45
C ARG A 169 3.15 -1.74 36.85
N THR A 170 3.42 -0.62 37.53
CA THR A 170 2.86 -0.37 38.87
C THR A 170 1.38 -0.03 38.78
N GLU A 171 0.72 -0.04 39.94
CA GLU A 171 -0.65 0.45 40.07
C GLU A 171 -0.77 1.89 39.56
N ARG A 172 -1.97 2.22 39.07
CA ARG A 172 -2.26 3.54 38.49
C ARG A 172 -1.97 4.66 39.48
N ALA A 173 -2.28 4.48 40.75
CA ALA A 173 -2.03 5.45 41.81
C ALA A 173 -0.55 5.82 41.99
N ALA A 174 0.39 4.91 41.67
CA ALA A 174 1.82 5.15 41.82
C ALA A 174 2.45 5.92 40.63
N LEU A 175 1.66 6.27 39.61
CA LEU A 175 2.14 7.02 38.46
C LEU A 175 2.56 8.44 38.89
N PRO A 176 3.78 8.90 38.53
CA PRO A 176 4.18 10.29 38.75
C PRO A 176 3.28 11.26 37.99
N LEU A 177 3.03 12.44 38.56
CA LEU A 177 2.24 13.49 37.90
C LEU A 177 2.85 13.95 36.57
N SER A 178 4.18 13.88 36.43
CA SER A 178 4.88 14.18 35.17
C SER A 178 4.56 13.22 34.01
N CYS A 179 3.89 12.10 34.29
CA CYS A 179 3.41 11.19 33.25
C CYS A 179 2.04 11.60 32.68
N LEU A 180 1.32 12.46 33.39
CA LEU A 180 0.02 12.96 32.95
C LEU A 180 0.20 14.05 31.89
N ALA A 181 -0.77 14.20 30.99
CA ALA A 181 -0.80 15.28 30.00
C ALA A 181 -1.40 16.53 30.66
N LEU A 182 -0.72 17.07 31.67
CA LEU A 182 -1.11 18.30 32.35
C LEU A 182 -0.30 19.47 31.77
N ASP A 183 -0.90 20.66 31.78
CA ASP A 183 -0.20 21.87 31.43
C ASP A 183 0.98 22.13 32.41
N ALA A 184 2.02 22.78 31.89
CA ALA A 184 3.29 22.92 32.61
C ALA A 184 3.12 23.73 33.91
N ASP A 185 2.24 24.73 33.91
CA ASP A 185 2.00 25.62 35.05
C ASP A 185 1.24 24.87 36.17
N THR A 186 0.20 24.12 35.81
CA THR A 186 -0.54 23.24 36.72
C THR A 186 0.37 22.16 37.29
N LEU A 187 1.19 21.52 36.45
CA LEU A 187 2.14 20.52 36.91
C LEU A 187 3.16 21.12 37.90
N ALA A 188 3.73 22.28 37.59
CA ALA A 188 4.67 22.97 38.47
C ALA A 188 4.01 23.39 39.80
N SER A 189 2.77 23.90 39.74
CA SER A 189 1.98 24.28 40.92
C SER A 189 1.65 23.09 41.82
N LEU A 190 1.26 21.95 41.23
CA LEU A 190 1.03 20.70 41.95
C LEU A 190 2.30 20.18 42.62
N GLN A 191 3.43 20.21 41.92
CA GLN A 191 4.73 19.79 42.46
C GLN A 191 5.21 20.72 43.58
N ALA A 192 5.05 22.04 43.44
CA ALA A 192 5.36 23.02 44.47
C ALA A 192 4.49 22.84 45.73
N SER A 193 3.25 22.36 45.55
CA SER A 193 2.34 22.03 46.65
C SER A 193 2.66 20.68 47.33
N GLY A 194 3.67 19.96 46.86
CA GLY A 194 4.13 18.69 47.44
C GLY A 194 3.56 17.42 46.80
N PHE A 195 2.65 17.54 45.83
CA PHE A 195 2.07 16.38 45.14
C PHE A 195 3.02 15.82 44.09
N ARG A 196 3.27 14.51 44.14
CA ARG A 196 4.19 13.80 43.25
C ARG A 196 3.52 12.66 42.51
N THR A 197 2.49 12.04 43.09
CA THR A 197 1.82 10.87 42.50
C THR A 197 0.34 11.10 42.22
N LEU A 198 -0.21 10.32 41.27
CA LEU A 198 -1.63 10.36 40.94
C LEU A 198 -2.50 9.94 42.14
N GLY A 199 -2.06 8.99 42.95
CA GLY A 199 -2.79 8.55 44.14
C GLY A 199 -2.97 9.66 45.17
N GLU A 200 -1.93 10.46 45.41
CA GLU A 200 -2.02 11.63 46.29
C GLU A 200 -3.02 12.67 45.77
N LEU A 201 -3.07 12.87 44.45
CA LEU A 201 -4.00 13.79 43.82
C LEU A 201 -5.46 13.31 43.90
N LEU A 202 -5.68 12.01 43.67
CA LEU A 202 -7.00 11.38 43.74
C LEU A 202 -7.54 11.27 45.18
N ALA A 203 -6.67 11.34 46.20
CA ALA A 203 -7.08 11.36 47.60
C ALA A 203 -7.68 12.70 48.04
N LEU A 204 -7.49 13.78 47.26
CA LEU A 204 -8.05 15.09 47.57
C LEU A 204 -9.56 15.14 47.27
N PRO A 205 -10.34 15.90 48.08
CA PRO A 205 -11.73 16.16 47.76
C PRO A 205 -11.87 16.88 46.41
N PRO A 206 -12.80 16.47 45.51
CA PRO A 206 -13.02 17.11 44.21
C PRO A 206 -13.27 18.62 44.29
N ALA A 207 -13.96 19.08 45.35
CA ALA A 207 -14.22 20.49 45.59
C ALA A 207 -12.93 21.32 45.79
N THR A 208 -11.90 20.73 46.42
CA THR A 208 -10.59 21.38 46.61
C THR A 208 -9.85 21.51 45.28
N LEU A 209 -9.88 20.45 44.47
CA LEU A 209 -9.28 20.44 43.14
C LEU A 209 -9.93 21.48 42.22
N MET A 210 -11.26 21.50 42.18
CA MET A 210 -12.04 22.46 41.40
C MET A 210 -11.71 23.91 41.77
N ARG A 211 -11.66 24.23 43.07
CA ARG A 211 -11.42 25.60 43.54
C ARG A 211 -10.00 26.08 43.27
N ARG A 212 -8.98 25.21 43.34
CA ARG A 212 -7.56 25.59 43.21
C ARG A 212 -7.01 25.47 41.79
N TYR A 213 -7.42 24.44 41.04
CA TYR A 213 -6.85 24.08 39.75
C TYR A 213 -7.89 24.09 38.61
N GLY A 214 -9.16 24.39 38.93
CA GLY A 214 -10.23 24.54 37.94
C GLY A 214 -10.83 23.21 37.45
N ALA A 215 -11.81 23.33 36.57
CA ALA A 215 -12.58 22.20 36.04
C ALA A 215 -11.76 21.31 35.09
N ALA A 216 -10.78 21.88 34.37
CA ALA A 216 -9.99 21.16 33.39
C ALA A 216 -9.21 19.98 34.01
N LEU A 217 -8.56 20.20 35.16
CA LEU A 217 -7.85 19.14 35.88
C LEU A 217 -8.80 18.03 36.35
N LEU A 218 -9.95 18.40 36.91
CA LEU A 218 -10.93 17.41 37.38
C LEU A 218 -11.46 16.56 36.24
N ASP A 219 -11.78 17.19 35.10
CA ASP A 219 -12.21 16.51 33.89
C ASP A 219 -11.15 15.55 33.35
N ASP A 220 -9.86 15.90 33.43
CA ASP A 220 -8.76 15.01 33.05
C ASP A 220 -8.59 13.83 33.99
N LEU A 221 -8.79 14.03 35.29
CA LEU A 221 -8.77 12.94 36.27
C LEU A 221 -9.97 12.00 36.08
N ASP A 222 -11.16 12.53 35.84
CA ASP A 222 -12.36 11.72 35.58
C ASP A 222 -12.24 10.91 34.30
N ARG A 223 -11.72 11.49 33.22
CA ARG A 223 -11.39 10.74 32.00
C ARG A 223 -10.34 9.66 32.32
N LEU A 224 -9.28 9.98 33.08
CA LEU A 224 -8.21 9.03 33.38
C LEU A 224 -8.72 7.84 34.19
N GLN A 225 -9.64 8.07 35.14
CA GLN A 225 -10.31 7.03 35.92
C GLN A 225 -11.35 6.26 35.10
N GLY A 226 -11.89 6.85 34.04
CA GLY A 226 -12.91 6.26 33.17
C GLY A 226 -14.35 6.64 33.58
N HIS A 227 -14.52 7.62 34.46
CA HIS A 227 -15.82 8.16 34.85
C HIS A 227 -16.42 9.08 33.78
N ARG A 228 -15.57 9.66 32.93
CA ARG A 228 -15.97 10.55 31.84
C ARG A 228 -15.56 9.97 30.49
N PRO A 229 -16.40 10.07 29.44
CA PRO A 229 -16.01 9.65 28.09
C PRO A 229 -14.84 10.50 27.56
N HIS A 230 -13.95 9.85 26.81
CA HIS A 230 -12.74 10.49 26.30
C HIS A 230 -12.96 11.37 25.06
N GLY A 231 -14.07 11.20 24.34
CA GLY A 231 -14.39 12.03 23.17
C GLY A 231 -13.40 11.93 22.00
N LEU A 232 -12.66 10.83 21.88
CA LEU A 232 -11.62 10.69 20.86
C LEU A 232 -12.22 10.38 19.48
N PRO A 233 -11.82 11.10 18.41
CA PRO A 233 -12.30 10.82 17.07
C PRO A 233 -11.73 9.50 16.55
N LEU A 234 -12.61 8.64 16.03
CA LEU A 234 -12.21 7.36 15.45
C LEU A 234 -11.59 7.55 14.06
N TYR A 235 -10.43 6.93 13.84
CA TYR A 235 -9.84 6.77 12.52
C TYR A 235 -10.78 5.93 11.65
N ARG A 236 -11.14 6.45 10.48
CA ARG A 236 -11.91 5.73 9.48
C ARG A 236 -10.99 5.29 8.35
N LEU A 237 -11.06 4.01 8.04
CA LEU A 237 -10.35 3.46 6.89
C LEU A 237 -10.85 4.14 5.61
N PRO A 238 -9.96 4.68 4.76
CA PRO A 238 -10.36 5.33 3.53
C PRO A 238 -10.80 4.30 2.48
N ALA A 239 -11.81 4.65 1.67
CA ALA A 239 -12.28 3.80 0.57
C ALA A 239 -11.25 3.64 -0.57
N ARG A 240 -10.29 4.56 -0.64
CA ARG A 240 -9.21 4.58 -1.63
C ARG A 240 -7.88 4.72 -0.91
N TYR A 241 -6.84 4.10 -1.45
CA TYR A 241 -5.51 4.23 -0.89
C TYR A 241 -4.77 5.39 -1.56
N ARG A 242 -4.39 6.41 -0.80
CA ARG A 242 -3.51 7.49 -1.27
C ARG A 242 -2.55 7.86 -0.15
N THR A 243 -1.26 7.76 -0.41
CA THR A 243 -0.21 8.11 0.55
C THR A 243 0.90 8.90 -0.09
N ARG A 244 1.62 9.64 0.75
CA ARG A 244 2.79 10.45 0.41
C ARG A 244 3.88 10.15 1.43
N HIS A 245 5.08 9.86 0.95
CA HIS A 245 6.24 9.46 1.73
C HIS A 245 7.35 10.46 1.46
N GLU A 246 7.62 11.31 2.46
CA GLU A 246 8.68 12.31 2.36
C GLU A 246 10.03 11.65 2.63
N LEU A 247 10.99 11.93 1.76
CA LEU A 247 12.35 11.41 1.89
C LEU A 247 13.17 12.30 2.81
N THR A 248 14.20 11.72 3.43
CA THR A 248 15.15 12.45 4.30
C THR A 248 16.11 13.29 3.47
N GLY A 249 16.51 12.78 2.30
CA GLY A 249 17.32 13.47 1.31
C GLY A 249 16.87 13.08 -0.09
N ALA A 250 17.27 13.87 -1.09
CA ALA A 250 16.90 13.62 -2.47
C ALA A 250 17.61 12.38 -3.03
N VAL A 251 16.87 11.51 -3.70
CA VAL A 251 17.39 10.28 -4.29
C VAL A 251 17.64 10.49 -5.77
N VAL A 252 18.91 10.39 -6.18
CA VAL A 252 19.35 10.66 -7.56
C VAL A 252 19.43 9.40 -8.43
N THR A 253 19.39 8.20 -7.84
CA THR A 253 19.51 6.93 -8.57
C THR A 253 18.30 6.03 -8.38
N THR A 254 17.96 5.26 -9.42
CA THR A 254 16.90 4.23 -9.33
C THR A 254 17.25 3.13 -8.32
N GLN A 255 18.53 2.79 -8.16
CA GLN A 255 18.99 1.84 -7.15
C GLN A 255 18.72 2.34 -5.72
N GLY A 256 18.92 3.64 -5.45
CA GLY A 256 18.55 4.24 -4.17
C GLY A 256 17.04 4.18 -3.92
N LEU A 257 16.23 4.39 -4.97
CA LEU A 257 14.76 4.27 -4.87
C LEU A 257 14.32 2.87 -4.48
N VAL A 258 14.96 1.81 -4.98
CA VAL A 258 14.62 0.42 -4.61
C VAL A 258 14.68 0.23 -3.09
N PHE A 259 15.69 0.78 -2.42
CA PHE A 259 15.83 0.66 -0.96
C PHE A 259 14.68 1.37 -0.23
N VAL A 260 14.37 2.60 -0.61
CA VAL A 260 13.27 3.38 -0.02
C VAL A 260 11.91 2.73 -0.28
N LEU A 261 11.71 2.23 -1.50
CA LEU A 261 10.45 1.62 -1.93
C LEU A 261 10.12 0.34 -1.16
N ARG A 262 11.11 -0.44 -0.71
CA ARG A 262 10.85 -1.59 0.18
C ARG A 262 10.05 -1.18 1.40
N ARG A 263 10.42 -0.07 2.05
CA ARG A 263 9.69 0.45 3.22
C ARG A 263 8.30 0.96 2.84
N VAL A 264 8.22 1.75 1.77
CA VAL A 264 6.95 2.33 1.26
C VAL A 264 5.95 1.24 0.87
N LEU A 265 6.40 0.16 0.24
CA LEU A 265 5.58 -0.97 -0.16
C LEU A 265 5.23 -1.89 1.02
N ALA A 266 6.12 -2.00 2.02
CA ALA A 266 5.79 -2.66 3.28
C ALA A 266 4.67 -1.94 4.04
N ASP A 267 4.66 -0.59 4.04
CA ASP A 267 3.57 0.22 4.60
C ASP A 267 2.25 -0.01 3.84
N LEU A 268 2.28 -0.07 2.50
CA LEU A 268 1.12 -0.42 1.68
C LEU A 268 0.57 -1.81 2.05
N ALA A 269 1.43 -2.83 2.07
CA ALA A 269 1.01 -4.18 2.42
C ALA A 269 0.46 -4.27 3.86
N ALA A 270 1.04 -3.51 4.79
CA ALA A 270 0.56 -3.40 6.16
C ALA A 270 -0.85 -2.77 6.23
N PHE A 271 -1.08 -1.68 5.48
CA PHE A 271 -2.40 -1.07 5.35
C PHE A 271 -3.42 -2.04 4.75
N LEU A 272 -3.07 -2.70 3.64
CA LEU A 272 -3.96 -3.65 2.96
C LEU A 272 -4.33 -4.84 3.85
N ARG A 273 -3.39 -5.33 4.66
CA ARG A 273 -3.68 -6.36 5.68
C ARG A 273 -4.66 -5.87 6.74
N GLY A 274 -4.50 -4.64 7.23
CA GLY A 274 -5.44 -4.03 8.16
C GLY A 274 -6.83 -3.97 7.54
N ALA A 275 -6.92 -3.38 6.35
CA ALA A 275 -8.15 -3.21 5.59
C ALA A 275 -8.86 -4.49 5.12
N ASP A 276 -8.29 -5.69 5.36
CA ASP A 276 -8.69 -6.95 4.70
C ASP A 276 -8.86 -6.78 3.18
N ALA A 277 -7.93 -6.04 2.57
CA ALA A 277 -8.03 -5.58 1.19
C ALA A 277 -6.86 -6.04 0.31
N ALA A 278 -7.10 -5.97 -0.99
CA ALA A 278 -6.12 -6.18 -2.05
C ALA A 278 -6.34 -5.15 -3.16
N ILE A 279 -5.30 -4.91 -3.95
CA ILE A 279 -5.33 -3.98 -5.08
C ILE A 279 -4.93 -4.69 -6.37
N GLN A 280 -5.51 -4.24 -7.48
CA GLN A 280 -5.09 -4.65 -8.83
C GLN A 280 -4.42 -3.52 -9.60
N HIS A 281 -4.55 -2.28 -9.12
CA HIS A 281 -3.94 -1.12 -9.75
C HIS A 281 -3.16 -0.34 -8.69
N LEU A 282 -1.88 -0.13 -8.94
CA LEU A 282 -0.99 0.66 -8.11
C LEU A 282 -0.35 1.74 -8.98
N ARG A 283 -0.61 2.99 -8.66
CA ARG A 283 0.08 4.14 -9.25
C ARG A 283 1.18 4.59 -8.31
N LEU A 284 2.42 4.52 -8.79
CA LEU A 284 3.60 5.08 -8.14
C LEU A 284 3.90 6.44 -8.76
N ILE A 285 4.05 7.47 -7.92
CA ILE A 285 4.30 8.85 -8.33
C ILE A 285 5.61 9.27 -7.68
N LEU A 286 6.66 9.50 -8.47
CA LEU A 286 7.90 10.10 -8.00
C LEU A 286 7.78 11.61 -8.18
N ILE A 287 7.96 12.36 -7.10
CA ILE A 287 7.93 13.82 -7.10
C ILE A 287 9.37 14.29 -6.98
N HIS A 288 9.79 15.08 -7.95
CA HIS A 288 11.17 15.55 -8.10
C HIS A 288 11.37 16.92 -7.43
N GLU A 289 12.62 17.32 -7.24
CA GLU A 289 12.98 18.63 -6.65
C GLU A 289 12.42 19.83 -7.42
N ASP A 290 12.24 19.70 -8.74
CA ASP A 290 11.69 20.71 -9.64
C ASP A 290 10.15 20.68 -9.72
N ASP A 291 9.49 20.00 -8.78
CA ASP A 291 8.04 19.72 -8.76
C ASP A 291 7.51 18.91 -9.95
N SER A 292 8.37 18.45 -10.86
CA SER A 292 7.99 17.52 -11.92
C SER A 292 7.59 16.17 -11.32
N ARG A 293 6.81 15.38 -12.07
CA ARG A 293 6.23 14.13 -11.58
C ARG A 293 6.39 13.00 -12.58
N THR A 294 7.14 11.97 -12.21
CA THR A 294 7.20 10.72 -12.95
C THR A 294 6.10 9.78 -12.44
N ARG A 295 5.21 9.35 -13.33
CA ARG A 295 4.06 8.48 -12.99
C ARG A 295 4.25 7.10 -13.59
N LEU A 296 4.14 6.09 -12.74
CA LEU A 296 4.26 4.67 -13.10
C LEU A 296 2.97 3.96 -12.71
N ASP A 297 2.17 3.60 -13.71
CA ASP A 297 0.93 2.84 -13.52
C ASP A 297 1.20 1.34 -13.63
N LEU A 298 0.95 0.61 -12.56
CA LEU A 298 1.12 -0.84 -12.46
C LEU A 298 -0.24 -1.51 -12.39
N ARG A 299 -0.58 -2.26 -13.45
CA ARG A 299 -1.79 -3.07 -13.55
C ARG A 299 -1.44 -4.54 -13.33
N LEU A 300 -1.94 -5.10 -12.23
CA LEU A 300 -1.74 -6.48 -11.83
C LEU A 300 -2.87 -7.36 -12.39
N ASN A 301 -2.54 -8.59 -12.76
CA ASN A 301 -3.46 -9.58 -13.30
C ASN A 301 -4.38 -10.17 -12.23
N SER A 302 -3.97 -10.13 -10.97
CA SER A 302 -4.76 -10.64 -9.84
C SER A 302 -4.68 -9.68 -8.66
N PRO A 303 -5.72 -9.61 -7.79
CA PRO A 303 -5.65 -8.78 -6.59
C PRO A 303 -4.45 -9.20 -5.73
N ALA A 304 -3.54 -8.26 -5.47
CA ALA A 304 -2.36 -8.48 -4.65
C ALA A 304 -2.42 -7.64 -3.38
N HIS A 305 -1.76 -8.13 -2.34
CA HIS A 305 -1.64 -7.48 -1.03
C HIS A 305 -0.26 -7.69 -0.39
N ASP A 306 0.63 -8.43 -1.05
CA ASP A 306 1.94 -8.81 -0.52
C ASP A 306 3.03 -7.82 -0.94
N ALA A 307 3.87 -7.43 0.03
CA ALA A 307 4.96 -6.48 -0.18
C ALA A 307 6.01 -7.01 -1.17
N ALA A 308 6.40 -8.28 -1.05
CA ALA A 308 7.45 -8.85 -1.91
C ALA A 308 6.99 -8.94 -3.37
N HIS A 309 5.70 -9.20 -3.61
CA HIS A 309 5.13 -9.11 -4.96
C HIS A 309 5.21 -7.70 -5.53
N PHE A 310 4.74 -6.69 -4.78
CA PHE A 310 4.82 -5.30 -5.23
C PHE A 310 6.27 -4.87 -5.49
N GLU A 311 7.20 -5.24 -4.61
CA GLU A 311 8.62 -4.93 -4.77
C GLU A 311 9.18 -5.49 -6.08
N ARG A 312 8.88 -6.76 -6.41
CA ARG A 312 9.33 -7.36 -7.67
C ARG A 312 8.79 -6.60 -8.89
N VAL A 313 7.48 -6.31 -8.91
CA VAL A 313 6.81 -5.62 -10.02
C VAL A 313 7.32 -4.18 -10.19
N VAL A 314 7.48 -3.46 -9.08
CA VAL A 314 7.99 -2.08 -9.07
C VAL A 314 9.45 -2.04 -9.52
N ASN A 315 10.31 -2.93 -9.00
CA ASN A 315 11.71 -2.99 -9.39
C ASN A 315 11.87 -3.29 -10.88
N ASP A 316 11.10 -4.27 -11.39
CA ASP A 316 11.08 -4.60 -12.82
C ASP A 316 10.66 -3.38 -13.67
N ARG A 317 9.69 -2.58 -13.21
CA ARG A 317 9.27 -1.35 -13.90
C ARG A 317 10.35 -0.26 -13.86
N LEU A 318 11.02 -0.09 -12.71
CA LEU A 318 12.07 0.92 -12.53
C LEU A 318 13.29 0.70 -13.43
N THR A 319 13.56 -0.54 -13.87
CA THR A 319 14.66 -0.81 -14.81
C THR A 319 14.53 -0.06 -16.15
N ARG A 320 13.33 0.41 -16.49
CA ARG A 320 13.04 1.16 -17.71
C ARG A 320 12.84 2.66 -17.49
N VAL A 321 13.04 3.14 -16.27
CA VAL A 321 12.78 4.53 -15.90
C VAL A 321 14.10 5.24 -15.73
N GLU A 322 14.29 6.30 -16.50
CA GLU A 322 15.35 7.28 -16.27
C GLU A 322 14.80 8.41 -15.41
N LEU A 323 15.54 8.77 -14.36
CA LEU A 323 15.15 9.88 -13.50
C LEU A 323 15.60 11.18 -14.14
N THR A 324 14.65 12.06 -14.43
CA THR A 324 14.93 13.39 -15.00
C THR A 324 15.51 14.36 -13.96
N ALA A 325 15.24 14.13 -12.68
CA ALA A 325 15.67 14.95 -11.56
C ALA A 325 15.72 14.12 -10.25
N PRO A 326 16.40 14.60 -9.20
CA PRO A 326 16.39 13.95 -7.89
C PRO A 326 14.97 13.86 -7.31
N VAL A 327 14.64 12.72 -6.69
CA VAL A 327 13.31 12.46 -6.09
C VAL A 327 13.31 12.88 -4.62
N VAL A 328 12.31 13.65 -4.20
CA VAL A 328 12.15 14.12 -2.81
C VAL A 328 10.93 13.52 -2.08
N GLU A 329 9.94 13.05 -2.84
CA GLU A 329 8.73 12.46 -2.27
C GLU A 329 8.22 11.32 -3.16
N ILE A 330 7.70 10.28 -2.51
CA ILE A 330 7.08 9.13 -3.17
C ILE A 330 5.59 9.10 -2.84
N GLY A 331 4.75 9.19 -3.85
CA GLY A 331 3.30 9.00 -3.75
C GLY A 331 2.88 7.61 -4.19
N LEU A 332 1.97 6.99 -3.44
CA LEU A 332 1.25 5.78 -3.87
C LEU A 332 -0.24 6.06 -3.97
N ALA A 333 -0.89 5.54 -5.01
CA ALA A 333 -2.33 5.63 -5.17
C ALA A 333 -2.96 4.36 -5.72
N SER A 334 -4.11 3.97 -5.16
CA SER A 334 -5.00 2.96 -5.70
C SER A 334 -6.45 3.41 -5.52
N GLU A 335 -7.19 3.49 -6.62
CA GLU A 335 -8.56 4.01 -6.64
C GLU A 335 -9.60 2.99 -6.17
N ARG A 336 -9.26 1.69 -6.20
CA ARG A 336 -10.18 0.61 -5.85
C ARG A 336 -9.51 -0.42 -4.95
N LEU A 337 -9.98 -0.47 -3.71
CA LEU A 337 -9.71 -1.56 -2.79
C LEU A 337 -10.70 -2.69 -3.08
N ARG A 338 -10.20 -3.92 -3.25
CA ARG A 338 -11.01 -5.14 -3.32
C ARG A 338 -10.88 -5.87 -2.01
N ARG A 339 -11.90 -6.63 -1.62
CA ARG A 339 -11.76 -7.55 -0.49
C ARG A 339 -10.64 -8.54 -0.80
N ARG A 340 -9.83 -8.85 0.21
CA ARG A 340 -8.83 -9.89 0.09
C ARG A 340 -9.54 -11.24 -0.02
N GLU A 341 -9.54 -11.80 -1.23
CA GLU A 341 -9.89 -13.19 -1.41
C GLU A 341 -8.72 -14.01 -0.86
N GLN A 342 -8.93 -14.66 0.27
CA GLN A 342 -8.05 -15.77 0.63
C GLN A 342 -8.24 -16.81 -0.45
N ALA A 343 -7.17 -17.17 -1.15
CA ALA A 343 -7.17 -18.39 -1.91
C ALA A 343 -7.50 -19.49 -0.89
N GLN A 344 -8.76 -19.92 -0.85
CA GLN A 344 -9.07 -21.22 -0.31
C GLN A 344 -8.20 -22.13 -1.16
N SER A 345 -7.13 -22.65 -0.55
CA SER A 345 -6.40 -23.79 -1.07
C SER A 345 -7.47 -24.72 -1.58
N GLN A 346 -7.46 -24.96 -2.89
CA GLN A 346 -8.50 -25.69 -3.58
C GLN A 346 -8.59 -27.07 -2.95
N LEU A 347 -9.41 -27.19 -1.90
CA LEU A 347 -9.63 -28.42 -1.12
C LEU A 347 -10.24 -29.53 -2.01
N LEU A 348 -10.59 -29.16 -3.26
CA LEU A 348 -11.32 -29.94 -4.25
C LEU A 348 -10.73 -29.82 -5.67
N SER A 349 -9.57 -29.18 -5.90
CA SER A 349 -8.94 -29.25 -7.25
C SER A 349 -7.85 -30.32 -7.28
N GLU A 350 -8.05 -31.32 -8.12
CA GLU A 350 -7.03 -32.32 -8.49
C GLU A 350 -5.91 -31.72 -9.37
N ALA A 351 -5.87 -30.39 -9.53
CA ALA A 351 -4.94 -29.68 -10.42
C ALA A 351 -3.67 -29.17 -9.71
N ALA A 352 -3.44 -29.56 -8.45
CA ALA A 352 -2.15 -29.34 -7.79
C ALA A 352 -1.10 -30.32 -8.35
N ARG A 353 -0.59 -30.06 -9.55
CA ARG A 353 0.65 -30.71 -10.01
C ARG A 353 1.75 -30.41 -8.99
N PRO A 354 2.50 -31.42 -8.49
CA PRO A 354 3.59 -31.19 -7.57
C PRO A 354 4.62 -30.23 -8.20
N GLY A 355 4.87 -29.09 -7.58
CA GLY A 355 5.88 -28.10 -8.01
C GLY A 355 5.34 -26.80 -8.63
N VAL A 356 4.03 -26.65 -8.87
CA VAL A 356 3.45 -25.37 -9.32
C VAL A 356 2.67 -24.72 -8.17
N GLU A 357 3.30 -23.75 -7.51
CA GLU A 357 2.64 -22.91 -6.50
C GLU A 357 1.40 -22.23 -7.10
N PRO A 358 0.20 -22.42 -6.53
CA PRO A 358 -1.01 -21.71 -6.95
C PRO A 358 -0.77 -20.19 -6.89
N GLY A 359 -0.75 -19.52 -8.05
CA GLY A 359 -0.46 -18.09 -8.15
C GLY A 359 0.90 -17.73 -8.79
N ALA A 360 1.73 -18.71 -9.15
CA ALA A 360 3.00 -18.45 -9.86
C ALA A 360 2.79 -17.77 -11.22
N TRP A 361 1.79 -18.21 -12.00
CA TRP A 361 1.55 -17.69 -13.35
C TRP A 361 1.09 -16.22 -13.39
N PRO A 362 0.09 -15.79 -12.60
CA PRO A 362 -0.26 -14.36 -12.51
C PRO A 362 0.93 -13.48 -12.11
N ALA A 363 1.77 -13.94 -11.18
CA ALA A 363 2.95 -13.19 -10.75
C ALA A 363 4.00 -13.07 -11.87
N VAL A 364 4.21 -14.11 -12.66
CA VAL A 364 5.08 -14.06 -13.85
C VAL A 364 4.53 -13.09 -14.90
N LEU A 365 3.22 -13.14 -15.17
CA LEU A 365 2.59 -12.22 -16.12
C LEU A 365 2.67 -10.75 -15.67
N ASP A 366 2.54 -10.48 -14.37
CA ASP A 366 2.70 -9.14 -13.80
C ASP A 366 4.11 -8.59 -14.07
N ARG A 367 5.13 -9.44 -13.87
CA ARG A 367 6.53 -9.08 -14.15
C ARG A 367 6.79 -8.86 -15.63
N LEU A 368 6.24 -9.71 -16.50
CA LEU A 368 6.35 -9.54 -17.95
C LEU A 368 5.69 -8.23 -18.39
N ARG A 369 4.51 -7.89 -17.87
CA ARG A 369 3.82 -6.62 -18.15
C ARG A 369 4.56 -5.40 -17.59
N ALA A 370 5.14 -5.52 -16.40
CA ALA A 370 5.94 -4.46 -15.79
C ALA A 370 7.20 -4.13 -16.62
N ARG A 371 7.87 -5.19 -17.11
CA ARG A 371 9.02 -5.08 -18.02
C ARG A 371 8.55 -4.63 -19.39
N LEU A 372 7.89 -5.48 -20.16
CA LEU A 372 7.61 -5.27 -21.60
C LEU A 372 6.61 -4.15 -21.88
N GLY A 373 5.78 -3.77 -20.90
CA GLY A 373 4.63 -2.90 -21.09
C GLY A 373 3.34 -3.71 -21.15
N HIS A 374 2.21 -3.07 -20.83
CA HIS A 374 0.93 -3.76 -20.76
C HIS A 374 0.44 -4.24 -22.14
N ASP A 375 0.70 -3.45 -23.19
CA ASP A 375 0.23 -3.73 -24.54
C ASP A 375 1.07 -4.82 -25.25
N ALA A 376 2.26 -5.11 -24.73
CA ALA A 376 3.14 -6.16 -25.25
C ALA A 376 2.75 -7.57 -24.79
N VAL A 377 1.89 -7.70 -23.78
CA VAL A 377 1.46 -8.99 -23.22
C VAL A 377 -0.06 -9.05 -23.17
N GLY A 378 -0.62 -9.61 -24.23
CA GLY A 378 -2.06 -9.81 -24.40
C GLY A 378 -2.49 -11.26 -24.27
N TRP A 379 -3.79 -11.45 -24.27
CA TRP A 379 -4.45 -12.74 -24.32
C TRP A 379 -5.05 -12.96 -25.71
N LEU A 380 -5.06 -14.21 -26.16
CA LEU A 380 -5.79 -14.59 -27.36
C LEU A 380 -7.22 -14.98 -26.97
N HIS A 381 -8.18 -14.39 -27.65
CA HIS A 381 -9.58 -14.73 -27.60
C HIS A 381 -9.99 -15.35 -28.92
N ALA A 382 -10.93 -16.29 -28.86
CA ALA A 382 -11.61 -16.83 -30.01
C ALA A 382 -13.08 -16.41 -29.91
N PRO A 383 -13.44 -15.20 -30.39
CA PRO A 383 -14.83 -14.76 -30.42
C PRO A 383 -15.67 -15.70 -31.29
N ASP A 384 -16.97 -15.75 -31.04
CA ASP A 384 -17.92 -16.54 -31.84
C ASP A 384 -18.15 -15.88 -33.22
N ALA A 385 -17.14 -15.97 -34.07
CA ALA A 385 -17.12 -15.44 -35.40
C ALA A 385 -16.78 -16.56 -36.38
N HIS A 386 -17.73 -16.91 -37.25
CA HIS A 386 -17.53 -17.95 -38.24
C HIS A 386 -16.50 -17.56 -39.31
N ARG A 387 -16.35 -16.26 -39.61
CA ARG A 387 -15.35 -15.74 -40.56
C ARG A 387 -13.93 -15.97 -40.03
N PRO A 388 -13.05 -16.65 -40.78
CA PRO A 388 -11.72 -17.01 -40.27
C PRO A 388 -10.87 -15.81 -39.85
N GLU A 389 -10.98 -14.70 -40.56
CA GLU A 389 -10.25 -13.45 -40.30
C GLU A 389 -10.68 -12.77 -38.98
N LYS A 390 -11.88 -13.11 -38.48
CA LYS A 390 -12.44 -12.57 -37.23
C LYS A 390 -12.53 -13.63 -36.13
N ALA A 391 -12.09 -14.86 -36.38
CA ALA A 391 -12.18 -16.00 -35.45
C ALA A 391 -11.18 -15.93 -34.29
N SER A 392 -10.24 -14.98 -34.33
CA SER A 392 -9.31 -14.69 -33.25
C SER A 392 -9.19 -13.20 -33.01
N ALA A 393 -9.13 -12.79 -31.75
CA ALA A 393 -8.90 -11.41 -31.35
C ALA A 393 -7.90 -11.36 -30.19
N THR A 394 -7.09 -10.32 -30.11
CA THR A 394 -6.27 -10.06 -28.92
C THR A 394 -7.04 -9.25 -27.90
N GLY A 395 -6.84 -9.53 -26.62
CA GLY A 395 -7.47 -8.81 -25.52
C GLY A 395 -6.55 -8.63 -24.31
N ASP A 396 -7.02 -7.85 -23.35
CA ASP A 396 -6.27 -7.43 -22.17
C ASP A 396 -6.45 -8.37 -20.96
N ARG A 397 -7.40 -9.30 -21.06
CA ARG A 397 -7.88 -10.19 -19.99
C ARG A 397 -7.92 -11.65 -20.45
N PRO A 398 -7.74 -12.62 -19.55
CA PRO A 398 -7.84 -14.03 -19.93
C PRO A 398 -9.24 -14.35 -20.49
N PRO A 399 -9.34 -15.24 -21.49
CA PRO A 399 -10.63 -15.74 -21.94
C PRO A 399 -11.31 -16.52 -20.80
N ILE A 400 -12.63 -16.33 -20.64
CA ILE A 400 -13.43 -17.00 -19.61
C ILE A 400 -13.70 -18.46 -20.00
N GLU A 401 -13.81 -18.72 -21.30
CA GLU A 401 -14.09 -20.04 -21.87
C GLU A 401 -13.07 -20.35 -22.97
N THR A 402 -12.71 -21.63 -23.08
CA THR A 402 -11.95 -22.14 -24.21
C THR A 402 -12.96 -22.72 -25.21
N PRO A 403 -13.06 -22.17 -26.44
CA PRO A 403 -14.04 -22.67 -27.39
C PRO A 403 -13.70 -24.09 -27.82
N THR A 404 -14.71 -24.95 -27.81
CA THR A 404 -14.66 -26.37 -28.21
C THR A 404 -14.98 -26.51 -29.70
N GLY A 405 -14.15 -25.90 -30.55
CA GLY A 405 -14.29 -26.03 -32.01
C GLY A 405 -13.62 -27.30 -32.55
N ASN A 406 -14.38 -28.16 -33.24
CA ASN A 406 -13.85 -29.38 -33.89
C ASN A 406 -13.49 -29.19 -35.38
N ALA A 407 -13.67 -27.98 -35.94
CA ALA A 407 -13.33 -27.71 -37.33
C ALA A 407 -11.81 -27.70 -37.52
N MET A 408 -11.28 -28.59 -38.37
CA MET A 408 -9.86 -28.63 -38.72
C MET A 408 -9.51 -27.47 -39.66
N ARG A 409 -9.33 -26.28 -39.07
CA ARG A 409 -8.86 -25.06 -39.74
C ARG A 409 -7.35 -24.88 -39.52
N PRO A 410 -6.61 -24.27 -40.47
CA PRO A 410 -5.18 -24.04 -40.33
C PRO A 410 -4.87 -23.00 -39.26
N LEU A 411 -3.70 -23.12 -38.61
CA LEU A 411 -3.20 -22.12 -37.66
C LEU A 411 -2.72 -20.83 -38.37
N TRP A 412 -2.18 -20.97 -39.59
CA TRP A 412 -1.59 -19.86 -40.34
C TRP A 412 -2.54 -19.39 -41.42
N LEU A 413 -3.02 -18.16 -41.30
CA LEU A 413 -3.84 -17.48 -42.30
C LEU A 413 -3.06 -16.36 -42.97
N TYR A 414 -3.29 -16.19 -44.27
CA TYR A 414 -2.88 -14.98 -44.98
C TYR A 414 -3.82 -13.84 -44.60
N ALA A 415 -3.26 -12.67 -44.26
CA ALA A 415 -4.04 -11.46 -43.98
C ALA A 415 -4.97 -11.08 -45.15
N HIS A 416 -4.54 -11.36 -46.39
CA HIS A 416 -5.34 -11.24 -47.59
C HIS A 416 -5.25 -12.54 -48.39
N PRO A 417 -6.39 -13.20 -48.68
CA PRO A 417 -6.42 -14.40 -49.51
C PRO A 417 -5.77 -14.16 -50.89
N ARG A 418 -4.99 -15.14 -51.36
CA ARG A 418 -4.26 -15.03 -52.64
C ARG A 418 -4.99 -15.79 -53.73
N PRO A 419 -5.22 -15.22 -54.93
CA PRO A 419 -5.90 -15.92 -56.01
C PRO A 419 -5.08 -17.13 -56.51
N ILE A 420 -5.77 -18.21 -56.85
CA ILE A 420 -5.18 -19.44 -57.39
C ILE A 420 -5.54 -19.52 -58.87
N ALA A 421 -4.54 -19.35 -59.74
CA ALA A 421 -4.72 -19.36 -61.18
C ALA A 421 -5.03 -20.75 -61.77
N ALA A 422 -4.47 -21.81 -61.18
CA ALA A 422 -4.53 -23.18 -61.70
C ALA A 422 -5.06 -24.18 -60.64
N PRO A 423 -6.33 -24.06 -60.21
CA PRO A 423 -6.91 -24.91 -59.16
C PRO A 423 -6.94 -26.40 -59.51
N GLU A 424 -6.93 -26.76 -60.80
CA GLU A 424 -6.85 -28.14 -61.31
C GLU A 424 -5.54 -28.85 -60.95
N THR A 425 -4.51 -28.09 -60.54
CA THR A 425 -3.24 -28.66 -60.08
C THR A 425 -3.28 -29.14 -58.63
N LEU A 426 -4.40 -28.91 -57.93
CA LEU A 426 -4.60 -29.24 -56.52
C LEU A 426 -5.43 -30.51 -56.35
N THR A 427 -5.05 -31.36 -55.41
CA THR A 427 -5.84 -32.53 -54.99
C THR A 427 -6.72 -32.14 -53.80
N PHE A 428 -8.04 -32.09 -54.00
CA PHE A 428 -9.00 -31.83 -52.93
C PHE A 428 -9.08 -33.04 -51.99
N ILE A 429 -8.89 -32.80 -50.69
CA ILE A 429 -8.85 -33.82 -49.64
C ILE A 429 -10.18 -33.88 -48.88
N ALA A 430 -10.73 -32.71 -48.55
CA ALA A 430 -11.97 -32.59 -47.77
C ALA A 430 -12.65 -31.25 -48.03
N GLY A 431 -13.98 -31.21 -47.85
CA GLY A 431 -14.84 -30.03 -48.03
C GLY A 431 -16.10 -30.37 -48.84
N PRO A 432 -16.98 -29.38 -49.11
CA PRO A 432 -16.86 -27.99 -48.68
C PRO A 432 -17.30 -27.74 -47.22
N GLU A 433 -16.55 -26.91 -46.50
CA GLU A 433 -17.06 -26.17 -45.34
C GLU A 433 -17.63 -24.84 -45.86
N ARG A 434 -18.95 -24.67 -45.81
CA ARG A 434 -19.62 -23.45 -46.26
C ARG A 434 -19.65 -22.40 -45.15
N ILE A 435 -19.12 -21.21 -45.44
CA ILE A 435 -19.18 -20.05 -44.56
C ILE A 435 -19.99 -18.96 -45.27
N GLU A 436 -21.21 -18.74 -44.77
CA GLU A 436 -22.11 -17.65 -45.17
C GLU A 436 -22.37 -16.74 -43.95
N SER A 437 -21.69 -15.60 -43.88
CA SER A 437 -21.68 -14.75 -42.67
C SER A 437 -21.38 -13.30 -43.01
N GLY A 438 -21.66 -12.37 -42.10
CA GLY A 438 -21.29 -10.94 -42.25
C GLY A 438 -22.34 -10.08 -42.99
N TRP A 439 -23.57 -10.59 -43.17
CA TRP A 439 -24.66 -9.81 -43.75
C TRP A 439 -25.07 -8.61 -42.87
N TRP A 440 -24.80 -8.67 -41.56
CA TRP A 440 -25.10 -7.60 -40.59
C TRP A 440 -24.03 -6.51 -40.51
N ASP A 441 -22.83 -6.71 -41.05
CA ASP A 441 -21.73 -5.74 -40.97
C ASP A 441 -21.25 -5.26 -42.34
N ALA A 442 -22.10 -5.39 -43.36
CA ALA A 442 -21.85 -5.01 -44.76
C ALA A 442 -20.58 -5.64 -45.38
N GLN A 443 -20.03 -6.68 -44.75
CA GLN A 443 -18.89 -7.48 -45.20
C GLN A 443 -19.34 -8.94 -45.31
N ALA A 444 -20.43 -9.15 -46.04
CA ALA A 444 -20.98 -10.47 -46.30
C ALA A 444 -19.97 -11.30 -47.10
N VAL A 445 -19.77 -12.54 -46.67
CA VAL A 445 -18.96 -13.52 -47.39
C VAL A 445 -19.76 -14.79 -47.59
N ARG A 446 -19.67 -15.36 -48.78
CA ARG A 446 -20.23 -16.67 -49.13
C ARG A 446 -19.15 -17.50 -49.78
N ARG A 447 -18.53 -18.38 -48.98
CA ARG A 447 -17.31 -19.08 -49.35
C ARG A 447 -17.42 -20.57 -49.05
N ASP A 448 -17.06 -21.40 -50.02
CA ASP A 448 -16.90 -22.84 -49.82
C ASP A 448 -15.41 -23.15 -49.61
N TYR A 449 -15.04 -23.51 -48.38
CA TYR A 449 -13.67 -23.85 -48.00
C TYR A 449 -13.37 -25.33 -48.23
N TYR A 450 -12.17 -25.59 -48.74
CA TYR A 450 -11.65 -26.92 -49.02
C TYR A 450 -10.24 -27.08 -48.44
N ARG A 451 -9.94 -28.30 -48.01
CA ARG A 451 -8.58 -28.74 -47.72
C ARG A 451 -8.02 -29.37 -48.98
N ALA A 452 -6.91 -28.86 -49.48
CA ALA A 452 -6.29 -29.34 -50.71
C ALA A 452 -4.80 -29.62 -50.51
N ARG A 453 -4.24 -30.49 -51.35
CA ARG A 453 -2.80 -30.76 -51.42
C ARG A 453 -2.25 -30.23 -52.74
N ASP A 454 -1.11 -29.57 -52.71
CA ASP A 454 -0.41 -29.18 -53.94
C ASP A 454 0.52 -30.30 -54.46
N ARG A 455 1.10 -30.10 -55.65
CA ARG A 455 2.07 -31.04 -56.25
C ARG A 455 3.34 -31.26 -55.42
N ARG A 456 3.62 -30.38 -54.46
CA ARG A 456 4.78 -30.48 -53.55
C ARG A 456 4.40 -31.15 -52.22
N GLY A 457 3.16 -31.60 -52.06
CA GLY A 457 2.67 -32.28 -50.86
C GLY A 457 2.17 -31.35 -49.75
N ARG A 458 2.19 -30.02 -49.94
CA ARG A 458 1.78 -29.05 -48.92
C ARG A 458 0.27 -29.07 -48.73
N LEU A 459 -0.18 -29.01 -47.47
CA LEU A 459 -1.58 -28.95 -47.10
C LEU A 459 -2.06 -27.49 -47.05
N LEU A 460 -2.98 -27.17 -47.97
CA LEU A 460 -3.52 -25.84 -48.20
C LEU A 460 -4.97 -25.77 -47.72
N TRP A 461 -5.35 -24.59 -47.24
CA TRP A 461 -6.74 -24.22 -47.00
C TRP A 461 -7.16 -23.16 -48.00
N ILE A 462 -8.04 -23.56 -48.92
CA ILE A 462 -8.46 -22.75 -50.06
C ILE A 462 -9.97 -22.53 -49.97
N TYR A 463 -10.49 -21.47 -50.55
CA TYR A 463 -11.93 -21.31 -50.72
C TYR A 463 -12.30 -20.95 -52.13
N ARG A 464 -13.53 -21.31 -52.51
CA ARG A 464 -14.21 -20.79 -53.68
C ARG A 464 -15.14 -19.65 -53.25
N ASP A 465 -14.95 -18.48 -53.83
CA ASP A 465 -15.86 -17.36 -53.65
C ASP A 465 -17.13 -17.60 -54.49
N LEU A 466 -18.30 -17.60 -53.85
CA LEU A 466 -19.58 -17.85 -54.51
C LEU A 466 -20.20 -16.59 -55.10
N ASP A 467 -19.75 -15.40 -54.67
CA ASP A 467 -20.23 -14.11 -55.16
C ASP A 467 -19.33 -13.54 -56.26
N ALA A 468 -18.17 -14.16 -56.52
CA ALA A 468 -17.29 -13.79 -57.62
C ALA A 468 -18.01 -13.88 -58.98
N ALA A 469 -18.02 -12.76 -59.72
CA ALA A 469 -18.65 -12.66 -61.03
C ALA A 469 -18.11 -13.72 -62.00
N ARG A 470 -19.03 -14.35 -62.75
CA ARG A 470 -18.70 -15.29 -63.83
C ARG A 470 -17.95 -14.55 -64.94
N GLY A 471 -16.63 -14.44 -64.83
CA GLY A 471 -15.76 -13.71 -65.76
C GLY A 471 -14.37 -13.32 -65.25
N GLY A 472 -14.07 -13.51 -63.96
CA GLY A 472 -12.73 -13.27 -63.38
C GLY A 472 -11.75 -14.46 -63.56
N PRO A 473 -10.44 -14.25 -63.27
CA PRO A 473 -9.35 -15.19 -63.59
C PRO A 473 -9.41 -16.53 -62.86
N SER A 474 -10.09 -16.63 -61.71
CA SER A 474 -10.44 -17.88 -61.01
C SER A 474 -11.25 -17.55 -59.75
N PRO A 475 -12.31 -18.31 -59.39
CA PRO A 475 -13.05 -18.08 -58.15
C PRO A 475 -12.35 -18.65 -56.91
N TYR A 476 -11.16 -19.26 -57.06
CA TYR A 476 -10.44 -19.91 -55.97
C TYR A 476 -9.33 -19.05 -55.36
N TYR A 477 -9.25 -19.04 -54.04
CA TYR A 477 -8.27 -18.30 -53.27
C TYR A 477 -7.62 -19.18 -52.20
N LEU A 478 -6.30 -19.02 -52.01
CA LEU A 478 -5.55 -19.59 -50.90
C LEU A 478 -5.69 -18.68 -49.68
N HIS A 479 -6.19 -19.23 -48.57
CA HIS A 479 -6.41 -18.48 -47.34
C HIS A 479 -5.49 -18.93 -46.19
N GLY A 480 -5.11 -20.20 -46.12
CA GLY A 480 -4.27 -20.68 -45.03
C GLY A 480 -3.43 -21.92 -45.32
N LEU A 481 -2.54 -22.25 -44.38
CA LEU A 481 -1.57 -23.33 -44.45
C LEU A 481 -1.60 -24.16 -43.16
N PHE A 482 -1.60 -25.49 -43.28
CA PHE A 482 -1.65 -26.38 -42.11
C PHE A 482 -0.29 -26.69 -41.49
N GLY A 483 0.81 -26.34 -42.16
CA GLY A 483 2.18 -26.67 -41.76
C GLY A 483 3.02 -27.12 -42.94
#